data_AF-A0A5B7EEC4-F1
#
_entry.id   AF-A0A5B7EEC4-F1
#
_cell.length_a   1.000
_cell.length_b   1.000
_cell.length_c   1.000
_cell.angle_alpha   90.00
_cell.angle_beta   90.00
_cell.angle_gamma   90.00
#
_symmetry.space_group_name_H-M   'P 1'
#
loop_
_entity.id
_entity.type
_entity.pdbx_description
1 polymer ?
#
loop_
_entity_poly.entity_id
_entity_poly.type
_entity_poly.pdbx_seq_one_letter_code
_entity_poly.pdbx_strand_id
1 'polypeptide(L)'
;MNVTARQISLFPFIHNATSVYDHPTLDHNCYQTHTAFVNREISPSPLLASTRHRPQREFGGKPPAPADGKKFICLDKIFNFTPGKCLIFSFGVNNEWSFEDEMEKFGCKVYAFDPTMGKEDHQRSPNIKFYATGIAHYKGTKRIGMGNNWSEKKVDRFENLVRQAGEEGREIDYVKLDVELSEIDFLQDMLFNSPHVLAKIKQIGMEVHDGPFRDGISETISVLNA
;
A
#
# COMPACT_ATOMS: atom_id res chain seq x y z
N MET A 1 5.41 -2.12 -22.27
CA MET A 1 4.22 -1.43 -21.75
C MET A 1 4.70 -0.54 -20.61
N ASN A 2 4.48 0.77 -20.67
CA ASN A 2 4.82 1.66 -19.57
C ASN A 2 3.67 1.64 -18.56
N VAL A 3 3.84 0.86 -17.49
CA VAL A 3 2.99 0.93 -16.30
C VAL A 3 3.24 2.30 -15.67
N THR A 4 2.19 3.09 -15.44
CA THR A 4 2.33 4.38 -14.75
C THR A 4 2.02 4.15 -13.28
N ALA A 5 3.04 3.74 -12.54
CA ALA A 5 3.00 3.63 -11.08
C ALA A 5 2.57 4.97 -10.47
N ARG A 6 1.42 4.99 -9.77
CA ARG A 6 1.02 6.13 -8.95
C ARG A 6 0.80 5.63 -7.53
N GLN A 7 1.61 6.13 -6.60
CA GLN A 7 1.42 5.86 -5.20
C GLN A 7 0.23 6.65 -4.66
N ILE A 8 -0.78 5.95 -4.16
CA ILE A 8 -1.90 6.55 -3.43
C ILE A 8 -1.73 6.19 -1.96
N SER A 9 -1.66 7.21 -1.10
CA SER A 9 -1.79 7.02 0.35
C SER A 9 -3.27 7.07 0.71
N LEU A 10 -3.87 6.00 1.23
CA LEU A 10 -5.25 6.01 1.72
C LEU A 10 -5.25 6.03 3.26
N PHE A 11 -6.12 6.89 3.82
CA PHE A 11 -6.34 7.01 5.26
C PHE A 11 -7.78 6.60 5.56
N PRO A 12 -8.00 5.50 6.30
CA PRO A 12 -9.36 5.06 6.64
C PRO A 12 -9.93 5.97 7.73
N PHE A 13 -10.70 6.99 7.33
CA PHE A 13 -11.53 7.76 8.24
C PHE A 13 -12.84 7.01 8.49
N ILE A 14 -12.90 6.24 9.57
CA ILE A 14 -14.17 5.78 10.13
C ILE A 14 -14.32 6.42 11.52
N HIS A 15 -14.84 7.64 11.54
CA HIS A 15 -15.35 8.27 12.76
C HIS A 15 -16.87 8.37 12.68
N ASN A 16 -17.51 7.97 13.77
CA ASN A 16 -18.95 8.13 13.98
C ASN A 16 -19.26 9.63 13.94
N ALA A 17 -20.07 10.07 12.98
CA ALA A 17 -20.38 11.47 12.72
C ALA A 17 -21.31 12.03 13.83
N THR A 18 -20.79 12.31 15.02
CA THR A 18 -21.58 12.99 16.07
C THR A 18 -20.81 14.00 16.92
N SER A 19 -19.63 14.48 16.53
CA SER A 19 -19.08 15.64 17.23
C SER A 19 -18.19 16.54 16.36
N VAL A 20 -18.64 17.78 16.22
CA VAL A 20 -17.84 18.91 15.78
C VAL A 20 -16.91 19.26 16.94
N TYR A 21 -15.69 18.75 16.92
CA TYR A 21 -14.61 19.21 17.78
C TYR A 21 -13.56 19.94 16.94
N ASP A 22 -13.12 21.09 17.44
CA ASP A 22 -12.08 21.94 16.88
C ASP A 22 -10.91 21.12 16.32
N HIS A 23 -10.67 21.27 15.02
CA HIS A 23 -9.55 20.65 14.34
C HIS A 23 -8.25 21.35 14.76
N PRO A 24 -7.29 20.65 15.40
CA PRO A 24 -5.92 21.16 15.47
C PRO A 24 -5.42 21.25 14.03
N THR A 25 -4.80 22.38 13.68
CA THR A 25 -4.22 22.66 12.37
C THR A 25 -3.42 21.46 11.85
N LEU A 26 -4.01 20.70 10.92
CA LEU A 26 -3.33 19.62 10.21
C LEU A 26 -2.33 20.27 9.26
N ASP A 27 -1.06 19.88 9.32
CA ASP A 27 -0.08 20.29 8.31
C ASP A 27 -0.54 19.74 6.95
N HIS A 28 -0.99 20.65 6.08
CA HIS A 28 -1.82 20.34 4.90
C HIS A 28 -1.13 19.55 3.77
N ASN A 29 0.13 19.18 3.90
CA ASN A 29 0.92 18.65 2.77
C ASN A 29 0.74 17.14 2.51
N CYS A 30 0.47 16.30 3.51
CA CYS A 30 0.18 14.87 3.28
C CYS A 30 -1.26 14.64 2.78
N TYR A 31 -2.17 15.57 3.04
CA TYR A 31 -3.55 15.52 2.55
C TYR A 31 -3.72 16.02 1.10
N GLN A 32 -2.87 16.92 0.61
CA GLN A 32 -3.10 17.56 -0.69
C GLN A 32 -2.97 16.62 -1.89
N THR A 33 -2.28 15.49 -1.78
CA THR A 33 -2.29 14.43 -2.81
C THR A 33 -3.68 13.81 -3.02
N HIS A 34 -4.66 14.05 -2.13
CA HIS A 34 -6.03 13.55 -2.25
C HIS A 34 -6.97 14.39 -3.11
N THR A 35 -6.70 15.68 -3.38
CA THR A 35 -7.73 16.57 -3.94
C THR A 35 -7.73 16.65 -5.48
N ALA A 36 -6.78 16.02 -6.16
CA ALA A 36 -6.69 16.12 -7.63
C ALA A 36 -7.74 15.29 -8.40
N PHE A 37 -8.56 14.47 -7.72
CA PHE A 37 -9.56 13.61 -8.37
C PHE A 37 -11.03 14.00 -8.16
N VAL A 38 -11.32 15.05 -7.38
CA VAL A 38 -12.71 15.51 -7.19
C VAL A 38 -12.83 16.99 -7.57
N ASN A 39 -13.18 17.21 -8.84
CA ASN A 39 -13.76 18.41 -9.45
C ASN A 39 -13.04 19.78 -9.32
N ARG A 40 -12.64 20.29 -10.51
CA ARG A 40 -12.52 21.68 -10.99
C ARG A 40 -12.18 22.81 -9.98
N GLU A 41 -11.02 23.42 -10.26
CA GLU A 41 -10.65 24.83 -10.03
C GLU A 41 -10.91 25.43 -8.64
N ILE A 42 -9.91 25.33 -7.76
CA ILE A 42 -9.64 26.38 -6.79
C ILE A 42 -8.16 26.73 -6.90
N SER A 43 -7.87 27.92 -7.46
CA SER A 43 -6.51 28.47 -7.48
C SER A 43 -6.04 28.71 -6.04
N PRO A 44 -4.81 28.31 -5.65
CA PRO A 44 -4.32 28.59 -4.32
C PRO A 44 -4.06 30.09 -4.15
N SER A 45 -4.68 30.70 -3.14
CA SER A 45 -4.39 32.08 -2.72
C SER A 45 -2.93 32.21 -2.26
N PRO A 46 -2.22 33.29 -2.64
CA PRO A 46 -0.78 33.43 -2.46
C PRO A 46 -0.44 34.05 -1.10
N LEU A 47 -0.91 33.47 0.01
CA LEU A 47 -0.53 33.95 1.34
C LEU A 47 -0.44 32.77 2.31
N LEU A 48 0.73 32.13 2.33
CA LEU A 48 1.39 31.55 3.51
C LEU A 48 2.63 30.76 3.03
N ALA A 49 3.70 31.49 2.72
CA ALA A 49 5.03 30.93 2.71
C ALA A 49 5.43 30.64 4.17
N SER A 50 5.10 29.44 4.67
CA SER A 50 5.54 28.97 5.98
C SER A 50 6.48 27.77 5.81
N THR A 51 7.50 27.71 6.67
CA THR A 51 8.65 26.79 6.70
C THR A 51 8.37 25.37 6.19
N ARG A 52 9.21 24.91 5.25
CA ARG A 52 9.18 23.57 4.63
C ARG A 52 9.44 22.45 5.65
N HIS A 53 8.44 22.07 6.45
CA HIS A 53 8.39 20.73 7.00
C HIS A 53 7.94 19.82 5.84
N ARG A 54 8.77 18.83 5.45
CA ARG A 54 8.31 17.78 4.54
C ARG A 54 7.67 16.71 5.43
N PRO A 55 6.34 16.62 5.51
CA PRO A 55 5.68 15.62 6.35
C PRO A 55 5.83 14.21 5.80
N GLN A 56 6.43 14.05 4.61
CA GLN A 56 6.68 12.76 3.97
C GLN A 56 8.17 12.46 3.82
N ARG A 57 8.54 11.20 4.01
CA ARG A 57 9.88 10.67 3.79
C ARG A 57 9.84 9.50 2.82
N GLU A 58 10.84 9.45 1.93
CA GLU A 58 11.07 8.32 1.03
C GLU A 58 11.79 7.18 1.78
N PHE A 59 11.33 5.95 1.53
CA PHE A 59 11.96 4.71 1.96
C PHE A 59 12.12 3.78 0.75
N GLY A 60 13.25 3.08 0.68
CA GLY A 60 13.56 2.14 -0.40
C GLY A 60 14.10 2.79 -1.68
N GLY A 61 14.19 2.00 -2.76
CA GLY A 61 14.78 2.40 -4.04
C GLY A 61 16.29 2.53 -4.02
N LYS A 62 17.00 1.57 -3.42
CA LYS A 62 18.47 1.51 -3.54
C LYS A 62 18.87 0.86 -4.87
N PRO A 63 20.06 1.20 -5.43
CA PRO A 63 20.58 0.52 -6.61
C PRO A 63 20.61 -1.01 -6.41
N PRO A 64 20.21 -1.81 -7.41
CA PRO A 64 20.04 -1.46 -8.83
C PRO A 64 18.63 -1.01 -9.27
N ALA A 65 17.63 -0.96 -8.38
CA ALA A 65 16.23 -0.64 -8.74
C ALA A 65 15.74 0.67 -8.08
N PRO A 66 16.30 1.84 -8.46
CA PRO A 66 16.11 3.07 -7.69
C PRO A 66 14.76 3.78 -7.87
N ALA A 67 13.95 3.41 -8.87
CA ALA A 67 12.67 4.09 -9.13
C ALA A 67 11.48 3.32 -8.52
N ASP A 68 11.43 2.01 -8.74
CA ASP A 68 10.30 1.13 -8.39
C ASP A 68 10.18 0.90 -6.89
N GLY A 69 11.31 0.69 -6.21
CA GLY A 69 11.34 0.38 -4.77
C GLY A 69 11.07 1.57 -3.84
N LYS A 70 10.93 2.80 -4.35
CA LYS A 70 10.72 3.99 -3.52
C LYS A 70 9.28 4.13 -3.12
N LYS A 71 9.01 4.17 -1.82
CA LYS A 71 7.67 4.45 -1.28
C LYS A 71 7.70 5.64 -0.32
N PHE A 72 6.72 6.52 -0.45
CA PHE A 72 6.53 7.70 0.39
C PHE A 72 5.70 7.36 1.63
N ILE A 73 6.15 7.81 2.79
CA ILE A 73 5.46 7.61 4.06
C ILE A 73 5.22 8.96 4.72
N CYS A 74 4.00 9.20 5.18
CA CYS A 74 3.68 10.37 6.00
C CYS A 74 4.09 10.15 7.46
N LEU A 75 4.83 11.10 8.02
CA LEU A 75 5.34 11.13 9.38
C LEU A 75 4.66 12.22 10.25
N ASP A 76 3.56 12.80 9.75
CA ASP A 76 2.72 13.71 10.54
C ASP A 76 2.27 13.05 11.83
N LYS A 77 2.07 13.84 12.90
CA LYS A 77 1.82 13.34 14.25
C LYS A 77 0.72 12.26 14.34
N ILE A 78 -0.35 12.38 13.55
CA ILE A 78 -1.47 11.41 13.53
C ILE A 78 -1.14 10.10 12.79
N PHE A 79 -0.11 10.12 11.94
CA PHE A 79 0.34 8.99 11.13
C PHE A 79 1.75 8.49 11.52
N ASN A 80 2.37 9.15 12.51
CA ASN A 80 3.75 8.93 12.86
C ASN A 80 3.95 7.52 13.42
N PHE A 81 5.11 6.98 13.10
CA PHE A 81 5.55 5.68 13.57
C PHE A 81 6.21 5.85 14.92
N THR A 82 6.01 4.90 15.81
CA THR A 82 6.84 4.79 17.01
C THR A 82 7.98 3.81 16.72
N PRO A 83 9.25 4.27 16.61
CA PRO A 83 10.38 3.37 16.42
C PRO A 83 10.39 2.24 17.45
N GLY A 84 10.66 1.01 17.02
CA GLY A 84 10.61 -0.19 17.88
C GLY A 84 9.22 -0.74 18.15
N LYS A 85 8.15 -0.07 17.71
CA LYS A 85 6.75 -0.51 17.86
C LYS A 85 5.97 -0.54 16.55
N CYS A 86 6.55 -0.05 15.46
CA CYS A 86 5.85 0.01 14.18
C CYS A 86 5.66 -1.38 13.55
N LEU A 87 4.53 -1.55 12.87
CA LEU A 87 4.13 -2.78 12.19
C LEU A 87 3.82 -2.49 10.72
N ILE A 88 4.52 -3.19 9.83
CA ILE A 88 4.44 -3.02 8.38
C ILE A 88 4.03 -4.33 7.73
N PHE A 89 3.06 -4.26 6.83
CA PHE A 89 2.77 -5.32 5.88
C PHE A 89 3.21 -4.86 4.49
N SER A 90 4.10 -5.62 3.86
CA SER A 90 4.63 -5.31 2.53
C SER A 90 4.30 -6.42 1.54
N PHE A 91 3.62 -6.06 0.46
CA PHE A 91 3.24 -6.98 -0.61
C PHE A 91 3.96 -6.62 -1.90
N GLY A 92 4.48 -7.64 -2.59
CA GLY A 92 5.27 -7.51 -3.79
C GLY A 92 6.66 -6.95 -3.51
N VAL A 93 7.55 -7.84 -3.13
CA VAL A 93 8.95 -7.51 -2.81
C VAL A 93 9.80 -7.58 -4.09
N ASN A 94 9.49 -8.52 -4.99
CA ASN A 94 10.13 -8.68 -6.29
C ASN A 94 11.67 -8.78 -6.22
N ASN A 95 12.20 -9.40 -5.16
CA ASN A 95 13.64 -9.42 -4.83
C ASN A 95 14.31 -8.06 -4.57
N GLU A 96 13.54 -6.97 -4.53
CA GLU A 96 13.99 -5.64 -4.10
C GLU A 96 13.55 -5.45 -2.65
N TRP A 97 14.52 -5.44 -1.74
CA TRP A 97 14.26 -5.44 -0.30
C TRP A 97 14.57 -4.12 0.38
N SER A 98 14.96 -3.10 -0.38
CA SER A 98 15.50 -1.87 0.20
C SER A 98 14.46 -1.13 1.03
N PHE A 99 13.17 -1.22 0.69
CA PHE A 99 12.09 -0.69 1.52
C PHE A 99 12.01 -1.44 2.86
N GLU A 100 11.88 -2.76 2.84
CA GLU A 100 11.71 -3.59 4.04
C GLU A 100 12.94 -3.47 4.96
N ASP A 101 14.14 -3.48 4.39
CA ASP A 101 15.40 -3.34 5.13
C ASP A 101 15.56 -1.94 5.75
N GLU A 102 15.03 -0.88 5.10
CA GLU A 102 15.01 0.46 5.71
C GLU A 102 13.96 0.59 6.81
N MET A 103 12.81 -0.07 6.67
CA MET A 103 11.80 -0.11 7.71
C MET A 103 12.27 -0.91 8.94
N GLU A 104 13.01 -2.01 8.76
CA GLU A 104 13.68 -2.70 9.86
C GLU A 104 14.70 -1.78 10.55
N LYS A 105 15.52 -1.04 9.80
CA LYS A 105 16.49 -0.08 10.38
C LYS A 105 15.81 1.06 11.11
N PHE A 106 14.60 1.43 10.70
CA PHE A 106 13.75 2.37 11.43
C PHE A 106 13.15 1.77 12.72
N GLY A 107 13.30 0.46 12.93
CA GLY A 107 12.85 -0.28 14.11
C GLY A 107 11.47 -0.91 13.95
N CYS A 108 10.97 -1.08 12.71
CA CYS A 108 9.68 -1.70 12.47
C CYS A 108 9.79 -3.22 12.35
N LYS A 109 8.72 -3.90 12.79
CA LYS A 109 8.46 -5.29 12.44
C LYS A 109 7.79 -5.33 11.09
N VAL A 110 8.31 -6.16 10.17
CA VAL A 110 7.85 -6.22 8.79
C VAL A 110 7.45 -7.65 8.45
N TYR A 111 6.25 -7.78 7.90
CA TYR A 111 5.76 -9.00 7.28
C TYR A 111 5.69 -8.78 5.77
N ALA A 112 6.56 -9.47 5.05
CA ALA A 112 6.75 -9.32 3.62
C ALA A 112 6.12 -10.51 2.87
N PHE A 113 5.43 -10.24 1.77
CA PHE A 113 4.62 -11.21 1.04
C PHE A 113 4.90 -11.13 -0.45
N ASP A 114 5.31 -12.23 -1.05
CA ASP A 114 5.49 -12.30 -2.50
C ASP A 114 5.46 -13.76 -3.00
N PRO A 115 4.43 -14.17 -3.77
CA PRO A 115 4.36 -15.52 -4.28
C PRO A 115 5.23 -15.77 -5.54
N THR A 116 5.80 -14.71 -6.12
CA THR A 116 6.51 -14.75 -7.42
C THR A 116 8.01 -14.99 -7.28
N MET A 117 8.58 -14.77 -6.09
CA MET A 117 10.03 -14.82 -5.86
C MET A 117 10.65 -16.22 -5.92
N GLY A 118 9.85 -17.28 -5.99
CA GLY A 118 10.35 -18.66 -5.99
C GLY A 118 11.05 -19.06 -4.68
N LYS A 119 10.70 -18.40 -3.57
CA LYS A 119 11.21 -18.70 -2.22
C LYS A 119 10.09 -19.23 -1.35
N GLU A 120 10.43 -20.10 -0.39
CA GLU A 120 9.51 -20.54 0.65
C GLU A 120 9.42 -19.51 1.79
N ASP A 121 8.45 -19.69 2.69
CA ASP A 121 8.33 -18.90 3.91
C ASP A 121 9.63 -18.98 4.73
N HIS A 122 10.23 -17.84 5.08
CA HIS A 122 11.49 -17.83 5.82
C HIS A 122 11.64 -16.61 6.71
N GLN A 123 12.51 -16.72 7.71
CA GLN A 123 12.97 -15.54 8.44
C GLN A 123 14.07 -14.88 7.59
N ARG A 124 13.84 -13.64 7.12
CA ARG A 124 14.85 -12.90 6.37
C ARG A 124 15.89 -12.28 7.31
N SER A 125 15.41 -11.66 8.39
CA SER A 125 16.21 -10.94 9.39
C SER A 125 15.46 -10.95 10.72
N PRO A 126 16.01 -10.44 11.84
CA PRO A 126 15.33 -10.46 13.14
C PRO A 126 13.92 -9.83 13.12
N ASN A 127 13.70 -8.77 12.34
CA ASN A 127 12.40 -8.08 12.29
C ASN A 127 11.65 -8.25 10.96
N ILE A 128 12.19 -9.01 9.98
CA ILE A 128 11.52 -9.27 8.71
C ILE A 128 11.20 -10.76 8.55
N LYS A 129 9.91 -11.09 8.48
CA LYS A 129 9.40 -12.42 8.11
C LYS A 129 8.85 -12.38 6.68
N PHE A 130 9.25 -13.34 5.86
CA PHE A 130 8.74 -13.49 4.51
C PHE A 130 7.74 -14.64 4.40
N TYR A 131 6.71 -14.43 3.58
CA TYR A 131 5.72 -15.43 3.19
C TYR A 131 5.56 -15.51 1.67
N ALA A 132 5.52 -16.72 1.14
CA ALA A 132 5.32 -17.03 -0.28
C ALA A 132 3.82 -17.05 -0.67
N THR A 133 3.01 -16.22 -0.01
CA THR A 133 1.55 -16.12 -0.24
C THR A 133 1.24 -14.73 -0.77
N GLY A 134 0.46 -14.64 -1.85
CA GLY A 134 -0.05 -13.38 -2.38
C GLY A 134 -1.31 -12.90 -1.66
N ILE A 135 -1.75 -11.69 -1.99
CA ILE A 135 -2.96 -11.08 -1.44
C ILE A 135 -4.10 -11.14 -2.45
N ALA A 136 -5.33 -11.39 -1.99
CA ALA A 136 -6.55 -11.35 -2.79
C ALA A 136 -7.77 -11.08 -1.89
N HIS A 137 -8.97 -11.02 -2.48
CA HIS A 137 -10.24 -10.93 -1.73
C HIS A 137 -10.76 -12.31 -1.27
N TYR A 138 -10.02 -13.38 -1.51
CA TYR A 138 -10.38 -14.76 -1.18
C TYR A 138 -9.14 -15.59 -0.84
N LYS A 139 -9.37 -16.76 -0.23
CA LYS A 139 -8.34 -17.77 0.00
C LYS A 139 -8.37 -18.82 -1.11
N GLY A 140 -7.24 -19.07 -1.75
CA GLY A 140 -7.16 -20.07 -2.82
C GLY A 140 -5.90 -19.93 -3.66
N THR A 141 -6.05 -20.13 -4.96
CA THR A 141 -4.99 -19.82 -5.93
C THR A 141 -5.46 -18.74 -6.90
N LYS A 142 -4.49 -17.99 -7.42
CA LYS A 142 -4.67 -16.98 -8.47
C LYS A 142 -3.50 -17.09 -9.43
N ARG A 143 -3.77 -16.97 -10.73
CA ARG A 143 -2.73 -16.89 -11.75
C ARG A 143 -2.04 -15.53 -11.64
N ILE A 144 -0.80 -15.51 -11.14
CA ILE A 144 0.00 -14.30 -10.91
C ILE A 144 1.36 -14.52 -11.59
N GLY A 145 1.93 -13.45 -12.15
CA GLY A 145 3.20 -13.51 -12.85
C GLY A 145 3.69 -12.14 -13.31
N MET A 146 4.93 -12.13 -13.81
CA MET A 146 5.53 -10.95 -14.44
C MET A 146 6.08 -11.34 -15.81
N GLY A 147 5.85 -10.50 -16.82
CA GLY A 147 6.22 -10.81 -18.21
C GLY A 147 5.55 -12.10 -18.71
N ASN A 148 6.36 -13.07 -19.13
CA ASN A 148 5.86 -14.35 -19.66
C ASN A 148 5.72 -15.45 -18.58
N ASN A 149 6.10 -15.16 -17.32
CA ASN A 149 6.15 -16.16 -16.25
C ASN A 149 4.89 -16.11 -15.37
N TRP A 150 3.79 -16.66 -15.88
CA TRP A 150 2.52 -16.76 -15.15
C TRP A 150 2.29 -18.17 -14.61
N SER A 151 1.93 -18.27 -13.34
CA SER A 151 1.62 -19.56 -12.71
C SER A 151 0.57 -19.41 -11.62
N GLU A 152 -0.09 -20.51 -11.26
CA GLU A 152 -1.00 -20.55 -10.11
C GLU A 152 -0.20 -20.34 -8.83
N LYS A 153 -0.57 -19.31 -8.07
CA LYS A 153 0.06 -18.91 -6.82
C LYS A 153 -0.97 -18.93 -5.70
N LYS A 154 -0.54 -19.35 -4.51
CA LYS A 154 -1.36 -19.27 -3.30
C LYS A 154 -1.65 -17.79 -2.99
N VAL A 155 -2.92 -17.49 -2.75
CA VAL A 155 -3.38 -16.17 -2.29
C VAL A 155 -4.28 -16.32 -1.06
N ASP A 156 -4.33 -15.27 -0.25
CA ASP A 156 -5.25 -15.19 0.88
C ASP A 156 -5.75 -13.75 1.11
N ARG A 157 -6.80 -13.64 1.92
CA ARG A 157 -7.36 -12.37 2.39
C ARG A 157 -6.41 -11.68 3.35
N PHE A 158 -6.35 -10.35 3.31
CA PHE A 158 -5.46 -9.59 4.21
C PHE A 158 -5.67 -9.94 5.68
N GLU A 159 -6.92 -10.07 6.12
CA GLU A 159 -7.26 -10.45 7.50
C GLU A 159 -6.64 -11.80 7.91
N ASN A 160 -6.64 -12.78 7.01
CA ASN A 160 -6.03 -14.09 7.27
C ASN A 160 -4.50 -14.00 7.31
N LEU A 161 -3.89 -13.10 6.54
CA LEU A 161 -2.45 -12.87 6.55
C LEU A 161 -2.00 -12.14 7.82
N VAL A 162 -2.82 -11.21 8.34
CA VAL A 162 -2.62 -10.59 9.67
C VAL A 162 -2.69 -11.64 10.78
N ARG A 163 -3.66 -12.57 10.70
CA ARG A 163 -3.75 -13.73 11.60
C ARG A 163 -2.55 -14.66 11.49
N GLN A 164 -2.11 -14.98 10.27
CA GLN A 164 -0.93 -15.80 10.03
C GLN A 164 0.34 -15.19 10.62
N ALA A 165 0.44 -13.85 10.59
CA ALA A 165 1.52 -13.09 11.21
C ALA A 165 1.45 -13.05 12.75
N GLY A 166 0.29 -13.39 13.35
CA GLY A 166 0.06 -13.31 14.79
C GLY A 166 -0.15 -11.88 15.28
N GLU A 167 -0.64 -10.97 14.43
CA GLU A 167 -0.77 -9.54 14.72
C GLU A 167 -2.24 -9.07 14.76
N GLU A 168 -3.18 -9.99 14.98
CA GLU A 168 -4.62 -9.66 15.07
C GLU A 168 -4.89 -8.60 16.16
N GLY A 169 -5.73 -7.62 15.81
CA GLY A 169 -6.13 -6.55 16.72
C GLY A 169 -5.09 -5.45 16.94
N ARG A 170 -3.84 -5.65 16.50
CA ARG A 170 -2.78 -4.66 16.59
C ARG A 170 -2.97 -3.57 15.52
N GLU A 171 -2.55 -2.36 15.85
CA GLU A 171 -2.51 -1.25 14.90
C GLU A 171 -1.40 -1.50 13.86
N ILE A 172 -1.72 -1.28 12.59
CA ILE A 172 -0.84 -1.46 11.44
C ILE A 172 -0.44 -0.07 10.96
N ASP A 173 0.83 0.27 11.04
CA ASP A 173 1.31 1.61 10.72
C ASP A 173 1.35 1.87 9.21
N TYR A 174 1.65 0.83 8.43
CA TYR A 174 1.72 0.95 6.98
C TYR A 174 1.45 -0.38 6.27
N VAL A 175 0.65 -0.30 5.21
CA VAL A 175 0.50 -1.39 4.24
C VAL A 175 1.07 -0.93 2.89
N LYS A 176 2.17 -1.54 2.44
CA LYS A 176 2.70 -1.38 1.08
C LYS A 176 2.03 -2.40 0.16
N LEU A 177 1.32 -1.94 -0.86
CA LEU A 177 0.72 -2.78 -1.91
C LEU A 177 1.36 -2.43 -3.24
N ASP A 178 2.23 -3.31 -3.69
CA ASP A 178 2.94 -3.18 -4.95
C ASP A 178 2.87 -4.53 -5.67
N VAL A 179 1.65 -4.91 -6.05
CA VAL A 179 1.32 -6.27 -6.50
C VAL A 179 0.63 -6.23 -7.84
N GLU A 180 0.86 -7.24 -8.66
CA GLU A 180 0.17 -7.32 -9.95
C GLU A 180 -1.30 -7.77 -9.75
N LEU A 181 -2.23 -6.90 -10.15
CA LEU A 181 -3.66 -7.20 -10.38
C LEU A 181 -4.49 -7.50 -9.13
N SER A 182 -4.02 -7.14 -7.93
CA SER A 182 -4.68 -7.52 -6.67
C SER A 182 -4.92 -6.35 -5.72
N GLU A 183 -4.63 -5.13 -6.17
CA GLU A 183 -4.84 -3.89 -5.42
C GLU A 183 -6.32 -3.60 -5.25
N ILE A 184 -7.11 -3.79 -6.31
CA ILE A 184 -8.57 -3.64 -6.26
C ILE A 184 -9.21 -4.76 -5.42
N ASP A 185 -8.70 -5.99 -5.54
CA ASP A 185 -9.15 -7.11 -4.71
C ASP A 185 -8.97 -6.79 -3.22
N PHE A 186 -7.79 -6.27 -2.85
CA PHE A 186 -7.53 -5.84 -1.48
C PHE A 186 -8.53 -4.79 -1.01
N LEU A 187 -8.78 -3.74 -1.81
CA LEU A 187 -9.72 -2.67 -1.42
C LEU A 187 -11.15 -3.18 -1.28
N GLN A 188 -11.61 -4.05 -2.19
CA GLN A 188 -12.94 -4.65 -2.11
C GLN A 188 -13.09 -5.45 -0.82
N ASP A 189 -12.11 -6.28 -0.48
CA ASP A 189 -12.15 -7.07 0.75
C ASP A 189 -12.16 -6.17 2.00
N MET A 190 -11.30 -5.15 2.04
CA MET A 190 -11.19 -4.24 3.16
C MET A 190 -12.43 -3.38 3.37
N LEU A 191 -13.09 -2.95 2.29
CA LEU A 191 -14.27 -2.08 2.38
C LEU A 191 -15.55 -2.86 2.69
N PHE A 192 -15.73 -4.04 2.12
CA PHE A 192 -17.00 -4.76 2.17
C PHE A 192 -17.02 -5.93 3.15
N ASN A 193 -15.87 -6.57 3.41
CA ASN A 193 -15.82 -7.79 4.22
C ASN A 193 -15.01 -7.63 5.51
N SER A 194 -13.98 -6.78 5.53
CA SER A 194 -13.09 -6.58 6.69
C SER A 194 -12.89 -5.11 7.09
N PRO A 195 -13.96 -4.29 7.20
CA PRO A 195 -13.83 -2.88 7.61
C PRO A 195 -13.22 -2.72 9.01
N HIS A 196 -13.35 -3.72 9.89
CA HIS A 196 -12.72 -3.75 11.21
C HIS A 196 -11.19 -3.87 11.15
N VAL A 197 -10.65 -4.54 10.14
CA VAL A 197 -9.20 -4.61 9.89
C VAL A 197 -8.72 -3.32 9.25
N LEU A 198 -9.47 -2.80 8.27
CA LEU A 198 -9.17 -1.52 7.64
C LEU A 198 -9.05 -0.39 8.66
N ALA A 199 -9.95 -0.34 9.65
CA ALA A 199 -9.92 0.64 10.73
C ALA A 199 -8.66 0.58 11.64
N LYS A 200 -7.84 -0.47 11.51
CA LYS A 200 -6.56 -0.60 12.24
C LYS A 200 -5.34 -0.17 11.42
N ILE A 201 -5.52 0.18 10.15
CA ILE A 201 -4.43 0.61 9.27
C ILE A 201 -4.33 2.13 9.31
N LYS A 202 -3.15 2.68 9.63
CA LYS A 202 -2.92 4.13 9.56
C LYS A 202 -2.80 4.61 8.12
N GLN A 203 -2.01 3.89 7.32
CA GLN A 203 -1.63 4.31 5.97
C GLN A 203 -1.58 3.09 5.05
N ILE A 204 -2.15 3.24 3.85
CA ILE A 204 -1.99 2.28 2.76
C ILE A 204 -1.24 3.01 1.66
N GLY A 205 -0.03 2.57 1.32
CA GLY A 205 0.67 3.00 0.12
C GLY A 205 0.49 1.98 -0.97
N MET A 206 -0.18 2.37 -2.05
CA MET A 206 -0.55 1.46 -3.12
C MET A 206 -0.03 1.95 -4.47
N GLU A 207 0.66 1.06 -5.19
CA GLU A 207 0.97 1.21 -6.60
C GLU A 207 -0.12 0.53 -7.40
N VAL A 208 -0.83 1.30 -8.23
CA VAL A 208 -1.96 0.77 -9.01
C VAL A 208 -1.48 0.30 -10.38
N HIS A 209 -1.46 -1.01 -10.60
CA HIS A 209 -1.21 -1.64 -11.90
C HIS A 209 -2.52 -1.70 -12.71
N ASP A 210 -2.64 -0.88 -13.75
CA ASP A 210 -3.84 -0.72 -14.57
C ASP A 210 -3.87 -1.60 -15.85
N GLY A 211 -2.90 -2.50 -16.02
CA GLY A 211 -2.70 -3.31 -17.23
C GLY A 211 -3.97 -3.97 -17.81
N PRO A 212 -4.68 -4.84 -17.07
CA PRO A 212 -5.86 -5.53 -17.60
C PRO A 212 -7.08 -4.61 -17.71
N PHE A 213 -7.09 -3.45 -17.02
CA PHE A 213 -8.15 -2.46 -17.17
C PHE A 213 -8.07 -1.80 -18.55
N ARG A 214 -6.86 -1.55 -19.06
CA ARG A 214 -6.65 -0.97 -20.39
C ARG A 214 -6.94 -1.97 -21.52
N ASP A 215 -6.57 -3.24 -21.34
CA ASP A 215 -6.84 -4.27 -22.34
C ASP A 215 -8.34 -4.63 -22.41
N GLY A 216 -9.03 -4.70 -21.27
CA GLY A 216 -10.48 -4.92 -21.23
C GLY A 216 -11.30 -3.77 -21.83
N ILE A 217 -10.84 -2.52 -21.68
CA ILE A 217 -11.48 -1.37 -22.35
C ILE A 217 -11.20 -1.39 -23.86
N SER A 218 -10.00 -1.80 -24.29
CA SER A 218 -9.65 -1.93 -25.71
C SER A 218 -10.47 -3.01 -26.41
N GLU A 219 -10.67 -4.17 -25.77
CA GLU A 219 -11.56 -5.23 -26.28
C GLU A 219 -13.04 -4.80 -26.27
N THR A 220 -13.49 -4.04 -25.27
CA THR A 220 -14.87 -3.55 -25.23
C THR A 220 -15.12 -2.49 -26.31
N ILE A 221 -14.15 -1.61 -26.57
CA ILE A 221 -14.25 -0.59 -27.63
C ILE A 221 -14.17 -1.21 -29.03
N SER A 222 -13.42 -2.29 -29.24
CA SER A 222 -13.38 -2.97 -30.54
C SER A 222 -14.68 -3.73 -30.85
N VAL A 223 -15.35 -4.28 -29.83
CA VAL A 223 -16.67 -4.92 -29.97
C VAL A 223 -17.80 -3.90 -30.16
N LEU A 224 -17.66 -2.68 -29.63
CA LEU A 224 -18.66 -1.60 -29.81
C LEU A 224 -18.49 -0.82 -31.13
N ASN A 225 -17.36 -0.99 -31.83
CA ASN A 225 -17.08 -0.37 -33.13
C ASN A 225 -17.14 -1.37 -34.31
N ALA A 226 -17.63 -2.58 -34.08
CA ALA A 226 -17.91 -3.60 -35.09
C ALA A 226 -19.43 -3.74 -35.30
#